data_AF-A0A971YQC8-F1
#
_entry.id   AF-A0A971YQC8-F1
#
_cell.length_a   1.000
_cell.length_b   1.000
_cell.length_c   1.000
_cell.angle_alpha   90.00
_cell.angle_beta   90.00
_cell.angle_gamma   90.00
#
_symmetry.space_group_name_H-M   'P 1'
#
loop_
_entity.id
_entity.type
_entity.pdbx_description
1 polymer ?
#
loop_
_entity_poly.entity_id
_entity_poly.type
_entity_poly.pdbx_seq_one_letter_code
_entity_poly.pdbx_strand_id
1 'polypeptide(L)'
;DMGLKKEALREFIQLGPRVLLVPAGVVMGSLAATAVLAVFLGLKWNEGAAIGAGFGWYSLTGVLLTELHSVRLGTLAFLTNVMRESLTIVILPWVQRYLGPLAAIAPGGATTMDVTLPVVIKVAGEEYGLVAFANGFLLSLSVPFLVQVLL
;
A
#
# COMPACT_ATOMS: atom_id res chain seq x y z
N ASP A 1 13.88 -18.80 -18.79
CA ASP A 1 14.14 -18.19 -17.46
C ASP A 1 15.14 -17.03 -17.39
N MET A 2 16.24 -17.00 -18.17
CA MET A 2 17.15 -15.83 -18.15
C MET A 2 16.68 -14.63 -19.00
N GLY A 3 15.72 -14.82 -19.93
CA GLY A 3 15.16 -13.75 -20.78
C GLY A 3 14.18 -12.85 -20.03
N LEU A 4 13.18 -13.46 -19.37
CA LEU A 4 12.16 -12.79 -18.54
C LEU A 4 12.76 -11.86 -17.47
N LYS A 5 13.83 -12.31 -16.79
CA LYS A 5 14.54 -11.47 -15.79
C LYS A 5 15.21 -10.25 -16.40
N LYS A 6 15.70 -10.34 -17.64
CA LYS A 6 16.32 -9.22 -18.36
C LYS A 6 15.29 -8.24 -18.88
N GLU A 7 14.13 -8.73 -19.32
CA GLU A 7 13.02 -7.89 -19.78
C GLU A 7 12.38 -7.11 -18.63
N ALA A 8 12.07 -7.76 -17.51
CA ALA A 8 11.55 -7.08 -16.31
C ALA A 8 12.54 -6.03 -15.76
N LEU A 9 13.84 -6.34 -15.76
CA LEU A 9 14.88 -5.38 -15.35
C LEU A 9 14.97 -4.20 -16.34
N ARG A 10 14.86 -4.47 -17.64
CA ARG A 10 14.88 -3.44 -18.69
C ARG A 10 13.65 -2.54 -18.60
N GLU A 11 12.47 -3.08 -18.32
CA GLU A 11 11.25 -2.30 -18.10
C GLU A 11 11.33 -1.45 -16.83
N PHE A 12 11.85 -1.98 -15.72
CA PHE A 12 12.09 -1.19 -14.51
C PHE A 12 13.05 -0.01 -14.78
N ILE A 13 14.13 -0.26 -15.52
CA ILE A 13 15.07 0.78 -15.93
C ILE A 13 14.43 1.78 -16.91
N GLN A 14 13.56 1.31 -17.82
CA GLN A 14 12.84 2.17 -18.79
C GLN A 14 11.75 3.02 -18.14
N LEU A 15 11.06 2.49 -17.13
CA LEU A 15 10.07 3.23 -16.34
C LEU A 15 10.76 4.33 -15.52
N GLY A 16 12.03 4.13 -15.12
CA GLY A 16 12.85 5.15 -14.48
C GLY A 16 12.17 5.77 -13.24
N PRO A 17 12.23 7.09 -13.02
CA PRO A 17 11.60 7.72 -11.85
C PRO A 17 10.08 7.59 -11.81
N ARG A 18 9.41 7.17 -12.89
CA ARG A 18 7.95 6.96 -12.89
C ARG A 18 7.52 5.79 -11.99
N VAL A 19 8.43 4.86 -11.68
CA VAL A 19 8.18 3.79 -10.70
C VAL A 19 7.81 4.35 -9.32
N LEU A 20 8.30 5.55 -8.96
CA LEU A 20 8.00 6.21 -7.69
C LEU A 20 6.60 6.84 -7.65
N LEU A 21 5.93 6.98 -8.80
CA LEU A 21 4.59 7.58 -8.85
C LEU A 21 3.55 6.70 -8.14
N VAL A 22 3.69 5.37 -8.23
CA VAL A 22 2.78 4.43 -7.57
C VAL A 22 2.88 4.56 -6.04
N PRO A 23 4.04 4.38 -5.38
CA PRO A 23 4.12 4.51 -3.93
C PRO A 23 3.78 5.94 -3.47
N ALA A 24 4.17 6.99 -4.20
CA ALA A 24 3.78 8.36 -3.86
C ALA A 24 2.26 8.56 -3.92
N GLY A 25 1.60 8.05 -4.96
CA GLY A 25 0.15 8.07 -5.08
C GLY A 25 -0.55 7.30 -3.97
N VAL A 26 0.00 6.14 -3.57
CA VAL A 26 -0.52 5.36 -2.44
C VAL A 26 -0.39 6.13 -1.14
N VAL A 27 0.76 6.76 -0.86
CA VAL A 27 0.96 7.58 0.34
C VAL A 27 -0.06 8.71 0.37
N MET A 28 -0.08 9.55 -0.67
CA MET A 28 -0.97 10.72 -0.71
C MET A 28 -2.44 10.31 -0.62
N GLY A 29 -2.86 9.31 -1.41
CA GLY A 29 -4.25 8.86 -1.46
C GLY A 29 -4.70 8.22 -0.15
N SER A 30 -3.88 7.34 0.45
CA SER A 30 -4.25 6.66 1.70
C SER A 30 -4.34 7.65 2.85
N LEU A 31 -3.34 8.52 3.01
CA LEU A 31 -3.30 9.51 4.10
C LEU A 31 -4.44 10.52 3.97
N ALA A 32 -4.68 11.06 2.77
CA ALA A 32 -5.75 12.02 2.56
C ALA A 32 -7.13 11.39 2.79
N ALA A 33 -7.38 10.20 2.25
CA ALA A 33 -8.68 9.53 2.39
C ALA A 33 -8.98 9.19 3.85
N THR A 34 -8.01 8.63 4.60
CA THR A 34 -8.24 8.26 6.00
C THR A 34 -8.28 9.47 6.92
N ALA A 35 -7.52 10.53 6.66
CA ALA A 35 -7.61 11.79 7.41
C ALA A 35 -9.00 12.43 7.26
N VAL A 36 -9.52 12.48 6.04
CA VAL A 36 -10.86 13.02 5.76
C VAL A 36 -11.94 12.17 6.42
N LEU A 37 -11.90 10.84 6.24
CA LEU A 37 -12.87 9.92 6.86
C LEU A 37 -12.84 9.97 8.39
N ALA A 38 -11.65 10.12 9.00
CA ALA A 38 -11.53 10.24 10.45
C ALA A 38 -12.32 11.43 11.00
N VAL A 39 -12.25 12.59 10.34
CA VAL A 39 -13.02 13.79 10.75
C VAL A 39 -14.52 13.50 10.72
N PHE A 40 -15.03 12.84 9.67
CA PHE A 40 -16.45 12.44 9.59
C PHE A 40 -16.86 11.42 10.66
N LEU A 41 -15.93 10.59 11.12
CA LEU A 41 -16.14 9.59 12.16
C LEU A 41 -15.89 10.12 13.59
N GLY A 42 -15.61 11.42 13.74
CA GLY A 42 -15.35 12.06 15.04
C GLY A 42 -13.97 11.77 15.63
N LEU A 43 -13.02 11.30 14.83
CA LEU A 43 -11.61 11.15 15.16
C LEU A 43 -10.82 12.38 14.71
N LYS A 44 -9.62 12.57 15.25
CA LYS A 44 -8.72 13.61 14.73
C LYS A 44 -8.21 13.22 13.34
N TRP A 45 -7.97 14.21 12.50
CA TRP A 45 -7.44 13.97 11.14
C TRP A 45 -6.11 13.21 11.16
N ASN A 46 -5.27 13.48 12.16
CA ASN A 46 -3.93 12.89 12.28
C ASN A 46 -3.99 11.43 12.77
N GLU A 47 -4.94 11.10 13.65
CA GLU A 47 -5.28 9.72 14.03
C GLU A 47 -5.72 8.89 12.80
N GLY A 48 -6.56 9.47 11.93
CA GLY A 48 -6.96 8.87 10.66
C GLY A 48 -5.79 8.67 9.71
N ALA A 49 -4.97 9.71 9.52
CA ALA A 49 -3.78 9.64 8.69
C ALA A 49 -2.82 8.54 9.18
N ALA A 50 -2.59 8.43 10.50
CA ALA A 50 -1.74 7.41 11.09
C ALA A 50 -2.27 5.97 10.88
N ILE A 51 -3.59 5.76 10.94
CA ILE A 51 -4.23 4.49 10.55
C ILE A 51 -3.92 4.15 9.07
N GLY A 52 -4.06 5.14 8.19
CA GLY A 52 -3.82 5.00 6.75
C GLY A 52 -2.36 4.81 6.37
N ALA A 53 -1.43 5.31 7.19
CA ALA A 53 0.02 5.17 7.04
C ALA A 53 0.53 3.73 7.18
N GLY A 54 -0.32 2.79 7.60
CA GLY A 54 0.01 1.37 7.64
C GLY A 54 0.16 0.73 6.26
N PHE A 55 -0.47 1.31 5.24
CA PHE A 55 -0.45 0.84 3.86
C PHE A 55 -0.71 -0.67 3.64
N GLY A 56 -1.41 -1.33 4.55
CA GLY A 56 -1.65 -2.77 4.53
C GLY A 56 -0.81 -3.58 5.52
N TRP A 57 0.25 -3.02 6.13
CA TRP A 57 1.09 -3.72 7.11
C TRP A 57 0.46 -3.76 8.52
N TYR A 58 -0.71 -4.41 8.63
CA TYR A 58 -1.55 -4.42 9.81
C TYR A 58 -0.86 -4.90 11.09
N SER A 59 0.08 -5.87 10.98
CA SER A 59 0.78 -6.45 12.13
C SER A 59 1.73 -5.45 12.80
N LEU A 60 2.36 -4.57 12.03
CA LEU A 60 3.21 -3.51 12.57
C LEU A 60 2.37 -2.30 12.99
N THR A 61 1.50 -1.80 12.10
CA THR A 61 0.78 -0.54 12.37
C THR A 61 -0.16 -0.68 13.57
N GLY A 62 -0.84 -1.81 13.72
CA GLY A 62 -1.73 -2.05 14.86
C GLY A 62 -1.01 -1.99 16.21
N VAL A 63 0.18 -2.59 16.30
CA VAL A 63 1.00 -2.57 17.52
C VAL A 63 1.53 -1.16 17.76
N LEU A 64 2.11 -0.50 16.75
CA LEU A 64 2.63 0.86 16.89
C LEU A 64 1.57 1.85 17.39
N LEU A 65 0.36 1.83 16.82
CA LEU A 65 -0.72 2.75 17.25
C LEU A 65 -1.28 2.40 18.63
N THR A 66 -1.21 1.13 19.04
CA THR A 66 -1.56 0.72 20.39
C THR A 66 -0.61 1.34 21.41
N GLU A 67 0.70 1.22 21.17
CA GLU A 67 1.75 1.68 22.08
C GLU A 67 1.88 3.21 22.10
N LEU A 68 1.78 3.87 20.94
CA LEU A 68 1.99 5.32 20.81
C LEU A 68 0.77 6.16 21.22
N HIS A 69 -0.44 5.59 21.13
CA HIS A 69 -1.66 6.38 21.31
C HIS A 69 -2.71 5.66 22.16
N SER A 70 -3.27 4.55 21.68
CA SER A 70 -4.31 3.81 22.41
C SER A 70 -4.65 2.47 21.77
N VAL A 71 -5.09 1.51 22.59
CA VAL A 71 -5.65 0.22 22.14
C VAL A 71 -6.77 0.38 21.11
N ARG A 72 -7.63 1.40 21.28
CA ARG A 72 -8.72 1.70 20.34
C ARG A 72 -8.16 2.02 18.95
N LEU A 73 -7.18 2.91 18.87
CA LEU A 73 -6.59 3.34 17.60
C LEU A 73 -5.78 2.21 16.95
N GLY A 74 -5.03 1.43 17.74
CA GLY A 74 -4.31 0.26 17.25
C GLY A 74 -5.24 -0.83 16.68
N THR A 75 -6.39 -1.06 17.33
CA THR A 75 -7.40 -2.00 16.82
C THR A 75 -8.00 -1.53 15.50
N LEU A 76 -8.32 -0.23 15.39
CA LEU A 76 -8.79 0.37 14.13
C LEU A 76 -7.74 0.25 13.03
N ALA A 77 -6.46 0.51 13.34
CA ALA A 77 -5.36 0.38 12.39
C ALA A 77 -5.19 -1.05 11.90
N PHE A 78 -5.18 -2.03 12.81
CA PHE A 78 -5.12 -3.44 12.46
C PHE A 78 -6.26 -3.82 11.51
N LEU A 79 -7.51 -3.56 11.91
CA LEU A 79 -8.67 -3.95 11.12
C LEU A 79 -8.71 -3.25 9.76
N THR A 80 -8.42 -1.93 9.72
CA THR A 80 -8.41 -1.16 8.48
C THR A 80 -7.41 -1.73 7.48
N ASN A 81 -6.20 -2.08 7.94
CA ASN A 81 -5.15 -2.58 7.07
C ASN A 81 -5.37 -4.05 6.66
N VAL A 82 -5.93 -4.90 7.53
CA VAL A 82 -6.39 -6.26 7.16
C VAL A 82 -7.50 -6.20 6.10
N MET A 83 -8.49 -5.31 6.29
CA MET A 83 -9.58 -5.12 5.34
C MET A 83 -9.06 -4.59 4.00
N ARG A 84 -8.11 -3.65 4.02
CA ARG A 84 -7.47 -3.15 2.79
C ARG A 84 -6.81 -4.28 1.99
N GLU A 85 -6.05 -5.16 2.64
CA GLU A 85 -5.41 -6.30 1.98
C GLU A 85 -6.45 -7.27 1.41
N SER A 86 -7.45 -7.64 2.21
CA SER A 86 -8.53 -8.56 1.81
C SER A 86 -9.32 -8.00 0.62
N LEU A 87 -9.70 -6.72 0.68
CA LEU A 87 -10.41 -6.03 -0.39
C LEU A 87 -9.54 -5.91 -1.64
N THR A 88 -8.23 -5.69 -1.50
CA THR A 88 -7.32 -5.61 -2.65
C THR A 88 -7.37 -6.87 -3.49
N ILE A 89 -7.29 -8.04 -2.86
CA ILE A 89 -7.31 -9.34 -3.57
C ILE A 89 -8.60 -9.47 -4.39
N VAL A 90 -9.72 -9.00 -3.84
CA VAL A 90 -11.00 -8.98 -4.53
C VAL A 90 -10.96 -7.96 -5.67
N ILE A 91 -10.70 -6.68 -5.40
CA ILE A 91 -10.93 -5.60 -6.38
C ILE A 91 -9.89 -5.56 -7.52
N LEU A 92 -8.72 -6.20 -7.36
CA LEU A 92 -7.59 -6.13 -8.28
C LEU A 92 -7.93 -6.36 -9.77
N PRO A 93 -8.72 -7.40 -10.16
CA PRO A 93 -9.10 -7.65 -11.55
C PRO A 93 -9.91 -6.50 -12.16
N TRP A 94 -10.76 -5.86 -11.38
CA TRP A 94 -11.55 -4.71 -11.84
C TRP A 94 -10.68 -3.46 -11.96
N VAL A 95 -9.80 -3.21 -11.00
CA VAL A 95 -8.84 -2.10 -11.08
C VAL A 95 -7.98 -2.23 -12.33
N GLN A 96 -7.43 -3.42 -12.61
CA GLN A 96 -6.64 -3.66 -13.81
C GLN A 96 -7.45 -3.43 -15.09
N ARG A 97 -8.68 -3.95 -15.15
CA ARG A 97 -9.55 -3.81 -16.34
C ARG A 97 -9.89 -2.37 -16.67
N TYR A 98 -10.13 -1.52 -15.67
CA TYR A 98 -10.63 -0.16 -15.88
C TYR A 98 -9.58 0.94 -15.77
N LEU A 99 -8.54 0.73 -14.94
CA LEU A 99 -7.51 1.73 -14.65
C LEU A 99 -6.12 1.32 -15.13
N GLY A 100 -5.97 0.07 -15.60
CA GLY A 100 -4.73 -0.45 -16.16
C GLY A 100 -3.83 -1.16 -15.14
N PRO A 101 -2.79 -1.86 -15.63
CA PRO A 101 -1.95 -2.75 -14.83
C PRO A 101 -1.11 -2.00 -13.79
N LEU A 102 -0.61 -0.80 -14.09
CA LEU A 102 0.16 -0.01 -13.14
C LEU A 102 -0.70 0.46 -11.95
N ALA A 103 -1.95 0.84 -12.20
CA ALA A 103 -2.90 1.24 -11.16
C ALA A 103 -3.32 0.07 -10.27
N ALA A 104 -3.31 -1.15 -10.81
CA ALA A 104 -3.65 -2.38 -10.11
C ALA A 104 -2.72 -2.68 -8.92
N ILE A 105 -1.50 -2.11 -8.91
CA ILE A 105 -0.54 -2.23 -7.82
C ILE A 105 -0.98 -1.39 -6.59
N ALA A 106 -1.58 -0.22 -6.80
CA ALA A 106 -1.80 0.76 -5.74
C ALA A 106 -2.67 0.26 -4.56
N PRO A 107 -3.78 -0.48 -4.76
CA PRO A 107 -4.62 -0.95 -3.65
C PRO A 107 -3.85 -1.78 -2.62
N GLY A 108 -2.93 -2.64 -3.07
CA GLY A 108 -2.17 -3.54 -2.19
C GLY A 108 -1.20 -2.84 -1.25
N GLY A 109 -0.75 -1.63 -1.59
CA GLY A 109 0.16 -0.86 -0.74
C GLY A 109 1.43 -1.63 -0.39
N ALA A 110 1.79 -1.69 0.88
CA ALA A 110 2.97 -2.40 1.40
C ALA A 110 2.97 -3.89 1.01
N THR A 111 1.79 -4.51 0.94
CA THR A 111 1.63 -5.96 0.72
C THR A 111 1.96 -6.40 -0.71
N THR A 112 2.20 -5.45 -1.62
CA THR A 112 2.52 -5.76 -3.03
C THR A 112 3.91 -6.36 -3.20
N MET A 113 4.73 -6.38 -2.15
CA MET A 113 6.02 -7.07 -2.16
C MET A 113 5.92 -8.55 -1.74
N ASP A 114 4.83 -8.95 -1.08
CA ASP A 114 4.66 -10.29 -0.52
C ASP A 114 3.25 -10.86 -0.76
N VAL A 115 2.25 -10.51 0.06
CA VAL A 115 0.94 -11.18 0.11
C VAL A 115 0.14 -10.96 -1.18
N THR A 116 0.13 -9.73 -1.69
CA THR A 116 -0.63 -9.40 -2.91
C THR A 116 0.21 -9.52 -4.19
N LEU A 117 1.52 -9.77 -4.09
CA LEU A 117 2.41 -9.91 -5.25
C LEU A 117 1.95 -10.99 -6.25
N PRO A 118 1.58 -12.22 -5.84
CA PRO A 118 1.12 -13.24 -6.79
C PRO A 118 -0.17 -12.85 -7.50
N VAL A 119 -1.05 -12.09 -6.82
CA VAL A 119 -2.32 -11.62 -7.40
C VAL A 119 -2.06 -10.52 -8.41
N VAL A 120 -1.16 -9.58 -8.10
CA VAL A 120 -0.73 -8.53 -9.03
C VAL A 120 -0.11 -9.16 -10.27
N ILE A 121 0.83 -10.09 -10.14
CA ILE A 121 1.45 -10.76 -11.30
C ILE A 121 0.40 -11.47 -12.16
N LYS A 122 -0.54 -12.19 -11.52
CA LYS A 122 -1.60 -12.91 -12.23
C LYS A 122 -2.54 -12.00 -13.01
N VAL A 123 -2.81 -10.80 -12.50
CA VAL A 123 -3.81 -9.87 -13.05
C VAL A 123 -3.18 -8.83 -13.99
N ALA A 124 -2.02 -8.29 -13.63
CA ALA A 124 -1.35 -7.20 -14.32
C ALA A 124 -0.24 -7.66 -15.27
N GLY A 125 0.36 -8.84 -15.05
CA GLY A 125 1.48 -9.37 -15.82
C GLY A 125 2.75 -9.56 -14.98
N GLU A 126 3.62 -10.50 -15.37
CA GLU A 126 4.89 -10.78 -14.69
C GLU A 126 5.84 -9.58 -14.73
N GLU A 127 5.76 -8.79 -15.79
CA GLU A 127 6.56 -7.60 -16.02
C GLU A 127 6.32 -6.49 -14.95
N TYR A 128 5.11 -6.47 -14.35
CA TYR A 128 4.77 -5.56 -13.25
C TYR A 128 5.24 -6.05 -11.87
N GLY A 129 5.75 -7.28 -11.76
CA GLY A 129 6.16 -7.87 -10.48
C GLY A 129 7.27 -7.09 -9.78
N LEU A 130 8.26 -6.59 -10.52
CA LEU A 130 9.35 -5.79 -9.94
C LEU A 130 8.88 -4.40 -9.46
N VAL A 131 7.93 -3.79 -10.19
CA VAL A 131 7.31 -2.52 -9.79
C VAL A 131 6.46 -2.71 -8.54
N ALA A 132 5.70 -3.80 -8.46
CA ALA A 132 4.90 -4.16 -7.29
C ALA A 132 5.78 -4.42 -6.06
N PHE A 133 6.88 -5.14 -6.23
CA PHE A 133 7.87 -5.33 -5.18
C PHE A 133 8.46 -4.01 -4.68
N ALA A 134 8.91 -3.14 -5.60
CA ALA A 134 9.46 -1.83 -5.24
C ALA A 134 8.44 -0.94 -4.51
N ASN A 135 7.18 -0.94 -4.96
CA ASN A 135 6.09 -0.22 -4.29
C ASN A 135 5.93 -0.71 -2.83
N GLY A 136 5.81 -2.02 -2.64
CA GLY A 136 5.59 -2.60 -1.32
C GLY A 136 6.76 -2.35 -0.38
N PHE A 137 7.98 -2.50 -0.89
CA PHE A 137 9.21 -2.23 -0.14
C PHE A 137 9.31 -0.76 0.31
N LEU A 138 9.11 0.19 -0.60
CA LEU A 138 9.21 1.62 -0.29
C LEU A 138 8.14 2.06 0.71
N LEU A 139 6.91 1.57 0.55
CA LEU A 139 5.83 1.83 1.50
C LEU A 139 6.15 1.23 2.87
N SER A 140 6.63 0.00 2.92
CA SER A 140 7.02 -0.67 4.17
C SER A 140 8.10 0.09 4.94
N LEU A 141 9.12 0.61 4.24
CA LEU A 141 10.14 1.48 4.85
C LEU A 141 9.57 2.78 5.43
N SER A 142 8.49 3.30 4.82
CA SER A 142 7.87 4.55 5.26
C SER A 142 6.95 4.39 6.48
N VAL A 143 6.39 3.20 6.72
CA VAL A 143 5.38 2.97 7.79
C VAL A 143 5.89 3.43 9.17
N PRO A 144 7.06 2.98 9.67
CA PRO A 144 7.49 3.35 11.02
C PRO A 144 7.70 4.85 11.19
N PHE A 145 8.14 5.53 10.12
CA PHE A 145 8.40 6.97 10.16
C PHE A 145 7.11 7.78 10.08
N LEU A 146 6.24 7.46 9.11
CA LEU A 146 5.01 8.22 8.90
C LEU A 146 4.03 8.08 10.07
N VAL A 147 3.91 6.88 10.63
CA VAL A 147 3.07 6.66 11.83
C VAL A 147 3.52 7.54 13.00
N GLN A 148 4.84 7.62 13.24
CA GLN A 148 5.41 8.41 14.34
C GLN A 148 5.28 9.93 14.09
N VAL A 149 5.44 10.38 12.85
CA VAL A 149 5.35 11.81 12.53
C VAL A 149 3.90 12.33 12.58
N LEU A 150 2.92 11.44 12.34
CA LEU A 150 1.50 11.80 12.32
C LEU A 150 0.84 11.78 13.71
N LEU A 151 1.44 11.14 14.71
CA LEU A 151 0.91 11.05 16.07
C LEU A 151 1.69 11.94 17.04
#